data_AF-A0A402DW15-F1
#
_entry.id   AF-A0A402DW15-F1
#
_cell.length_a   1.000
_cell.length_b   1.000
_cell.length_c   1.000
_cell.angle_alpha   90.00
_cell.angle_beta   90.00
_cell.angle_gamma   90.00
#
_symmetry.space_group_name_H-M   'P 1'
#
loop_
_entity.id
_entity.type
_entity.pdbx_description
1 polymer ?
#
loop_
_entity_poly.entity_id
_entity_poly.type
_entity_poly.pdbx_seq_one_letter_code
_entity_poly.pdbx_strand_id
1 'polypeptide(L)'
;MDTITFLRPAGLVNSPAFSHVAVVPPGATTIHVGGQNAVDATGALVGGDDVAAQTRQVMANLTTALDAAGASLADLVGVTVLLVEGTDVNAAYGAAAGALAREGEPPLVTAAIVPALGVPGALVEVAAVAAVLR
;
A
#
# COMPACT_ATOMS: atom_id res chain seq x y z
N MET A 1 21.92 -14.00 1.55
CA MET A 1 20.97 -13.23 0.73
C MET A 1 20.98 -11.88 1.37
N ASP A 2 21.50 -10.88 0.67
CA ASP A 2 21.89 -9.61 1.30
C ASP A 2 21.02 -8.46 0.76
N THR A 3 19.98 -8.83 -0.01
CA THR A 3 19.04 -7.95 -0.68
C THR A 3 17.61 -8.44 -0.42
N ILE A 4 16.67 -7.50 -0.27
CA ILE A 4 15.24 -7.82 -0.27
C ILE A 4 14.88 -8.30 -1.67
N THR A 5 14.21 -9.45 -1.78
CA THR A 5 13.94 -10.08 -3.09
C THR A 5 12.46 -10.39 -3.22
N PHE A 6 11.90 -10.12 -4.39
CA PHE A 6 10.54 -10.48 -4.75
C PHE A 6 10.54 -11.61 -5.77
N LEU A 7 9.69 -12.62 -5.57
CA LEU A 7 9.64 -13.81 -6.40
C LEU A 7 8.26 -13.97 -7.04
N ARG A 8 8.27 -14.31 -8.32
CA ARG A 8 7.10 -14.70 -9.13
C ARG A 8 7.34 -16.12 -9.64
N PRO A 9 7.13 -17.15 -8.79
CA PRO A 9 7.56 -18.52 -9.08
C PRO A 9 6.76 -19.13 -10.23
N ALA A 10 7.40 -20.04 -10.97
CA ALA A 10 6.72 -20.84 -11.98
C ALA A 10 5.56 -21.65 -11.34
N GLY A 11 4.44 -21.75 -12.06
CA GLY A 11 3.23 -22.41 -11.56
C GLY A 11 2.19 -21.46 -10.95
N LEU A 12 2.51 -20.18 -10.77
CA LEU A 12 1.55 -19.13 -10.41
C LEU A 12 1.40 -18.09 -11.53
N VAL A 13 0.33 -17.30 -11.47
CA VAL A 13 0.08 -16.19 -12.41
C VAL A 13 1.23 -15.18 -12.36
N ASN A 14 1.73 -14.74 -13.52
CA ASN A 14 2.70 -13.66 -13.58
C ASN A 14 1.95 -12.32 -13.77
N SER A 15 2.03 -11.44 -12.77
CA SER A 15 1.35 -10.15 -12.75
C SER A 15 2.37 -9.01 -12.73
N PRO A 16 2.14 -7.91 -13.47
CA PRO A 16 2.92 -6.69 -13.32
C PRO A 16 2.53 -5.87 -12.07
N ALA A 17 1.41 -6.21 -11.42
CA ALA A 17 0.88 -5.45 -10.29
C ALA A 17 1.35 -5.95 -8.91
N PHE A 18 1.79 -7.19 -8.80
CA PHE A 18 2.22 -7.78 -7.51
C PHE A 18 3.18 -8.95 -7.69
N SER A 19 3.97 -9.19 -6.64
CA SER A 19 4.78 -10.40 -6.47
C SER A 19 4.10 -11.40 -5.53
N HIS A 20 4.48 -12.67 -5.62
CA HIS A 20 3.88 -13.73 -4.78
C HIS A 20 4.61 -13.93 -3.46
N VAL A 21 5.92 -13.72 -3.45
CA VAL A 21 6.76 -13.92 -2.26
C VAL A 21 7.74 -12.77 -2.14
N ALA A 22 7.96 -12.30 -0.92
CA ALA A 22 9.05 -11.40 -0.59
C ALA A 22 9.94 -12.05 0.46
N VAL A 23 11.25 -12.01 0.24
CA VAL A 23 12.27 -12.51 1.16
C VAL A 23 13.00 -11.30 1.73
N VAL A 24 12.81 -11.07 3.02
CA VAL A 24 13.55 -10.05 3.78
C VAL A 24 14.71 -10.75 4.49
N PRO A 25 15.97 -10.41 4.18
CA PRO A 25 17.13 -11.11 4.71
C PRO A 25 17.45 -10.74 6.17
N PRO A 26 18.25 -11.56 6.87
CA PRO A 26 18.86 -11.15 8.14
C PRO A 26 19.62 -9.83 8.00
N GLY A 27 19.55 -8.97 9.03
CA GLY A 27 20.19 -7.65 9.02
C GLY A 27 19.33 -6.52 8.44
N ALA A 28 18.22 -6.83 7.76
CA ALA A 28 17.23 -5.83 7.39
C ALA A 28 16.35 -5.45 8.60
N THR A 29 15.86 -4.21 8.61
CA THR A 29 14.80 -3.77 9.52
C THR A 29 13.44 -3.84 8.82
N THR A 30 12.51 -4.61 9.37
CA THR A 30 11.11 -4.63 8.92
C THR A 30 10.28 -3.58 9.66
N ILE A 31 9.48 -2.82 8.91
CA ILE A 31 8.63 -1.74 9.39
C ILE A 31 7.18 -2.12 9.14
N HIS A 32 6.36 -2.11 10.19
CA HIS A 32 4.93 -2.40 10.11
C HIS A 32 4.15 -1.09 10.23
N VAL A 33 3.36 -0.78 9.19
CA VAL A 33 2.56 0.44 9.11
C VAL A 33 1.08 0.09 9.26
N GLY A 34 0.41 0.70 10.24
CA GLY A 34 -1.03 0.56 10.44
C GLY A 34 -1.84 1.13 9.26
N GLY A 35 -3.13 0.79 9.20
CA GLY A 35 -4.03 1.23 8.14
C GLY A 35 -4.07 2.76 8.00
N GLN A 36 -3.81 3.24 6.78
CA GLN A 36 -3.97 4.63 6.39
C GLN A 36 -5.25 4.75 5.57
N ASN A 37 -6.18 5.59 6.02
CA ASN A 37 -7.36 6.01 5.27
C ASN A 37 -7.21 7.49 4.87
N ALA A 38 -8.24 8.08 4.26
CA ALA A 38 -8.20 9.44 3.72
C ALA A 38 -8.42 10.55 4.77
N VAL A 39 -7.95 10.35 6.00
CA VAL A 39 -8.05 11.36 7.08
C VAL A 39 -6.78 12.21 7.12
N ASP A 40 -6.91 13.53 7.17
CA ASP A 40 -5.78 14.44 7.31
C ASP A 40 -5.29 14.60 8.76
N ALA A 41 -4.25 15.41 8.97
CA ALA A 41 -3.67 15.66 10.29
C ALA A 41 -4.63 16.34 11.30
N THR A 42 -5.74 16.91 10.85
CA THR A 42 -6.78 17.49 11.71
C THR A 42 -7.84 16.48 12.12
N GLY A 43 -7.83 15.27 11.53
CA GLY A 43 -8.86 14.27 11.72
C GLY A 43 -10.02 14.37 10.73
N ALA A 44 -9.92 15.23 9.71
CA ALA A 44 -10.97 15.41 8.71
C ALA A 44 -10.81 14.44 7.53
N LEU A 45 -11.94 13.89 7.06
CA LEU A 45 -11.97 13.08 5.85
C LEU A 45 -11.77 13.97 4.61
N VAL A 46 -10.78 13.63 3.79
CA VAL A 46 -10.44 14.30 2.53
C VAL A 46 -11.03 13.53 1.36
N GLY A 47 -11.60 14.24 0.39
CA GLY A 47 -12.02 13.66 -0.90
C GLY A 47 -13.51 13.29 -1.01
N GLY A 48 -14.27 13.29 0.08
CA GLY A 48 -15.72 12.99 0.04
C GLY A 48 -15.99 11.65 -0.67
N ASP A 49 -16.92 11.62 -1.62
CA ASP A 49 -17.24 10.41 -2.38
C ASP A 49 -16.27 10.11 -3.56
N ASP A 50 -15.21 10.90 -3.75
CA ASP A 50 -14.19 10.68 -4.78
C ASP A 50 -13.09 9.74 -4.26
N VAL A 51 -13.18 8.47 -4.62
CA VAL A 51 -12.18 7.46 -4.26
C VAL A 51 -10.77 7.82 -4.76
N ALA A 52 -10.63 8.46 -5.92
CA ALA A 52 -9.31 8.82 -6.42
C ALA A 52 -8.67 9.91 -5.55
N ALA A 53 -9.47 10.88 -5.06
CA ALA A 53 -9.03 11.86 -4.08
C ALA A 53 -8.68 11.21 -2.74
N GLN A 54 -9.53 10.30 -2.26
CA GLN A 54 -9.26 9.55 -1.03
C GLN A 54 -7.96 8.74 -1.13
N THR A 55 -7.74 8.03 -2.23
CA THR A 55 -6.52 7.25 -2.44
C THR A 55 -5.27 8.12 -2.46
N ARG A 56 -5.30 9.31 -3.07
CA ARG A 56 -4.16 10.24 -3.01
C ARG A 56 -3.83 10.64 -1.57
N GLN A 57 -4.85 10.90 -0.73
CA GLN A 57 -4.64 11.19 0.69
C GLN A 57 -4.07 9.98 1.44
N VAL A 58 -4.59 8.77 1.18
CA VAL A 58 -4.05 7.52 1.75
C VAL A 58 -2.56 7.36 1.43
N MET A 59 -2.15 7.61 0.19
CA MET A 59 -0.74 7.50 -0.21
C MET A 59 0.13 8.57 0.46
N ALA A 60 -0.39 9.79 0.65
CA ALA A 60 0.32 10.86 1.38
C ALA A 60 0.51 10.50 2.87
N ASN A 61 -0.52 9.92 3.49
CA ASN A 61 -0.48 9.45 4.87
C ASN A 61 0.51 8.28 5.03
N LEU A 62 0.48 7.32 4.10
CA LEU A 62 1.42 6.21 4.08
C LEU A 62 2.87 6.68 3.92
N THR A 63 3.10 7.67 3.05
CA THR A 63 4.42 8.30 2.89
C THR A 63 4.89 8.93 4.21
N THR A 64 4.03 9.72 4.85
CA THR A 64 4.32 10.35 6.15
C THR A 64 4.68 9.31 7.22
N ALA A 65 3.96 8.18 7.27
CA ALA A 65 4.22 7.11 8.22
C ALA A 65 5.56 6.39 7.97
N LEU A 66 5.90 6.17 6.69
CA LEU A 66 7.17 5.56 6.30
C LEU A 66 8.36 6.49 6.58
N ASP A 67 8.22 7.79 6.27
CA ASP A 67 9.25 8.81 6.52
C ASP A 67 9.63 8.87 8.01
N ALA A 68 8.65 8.71 8.91
CA ALA A 68 8.90 8.66 10.36
C ALA A 68 9.80 7.49 10.79
N ALA A 69 9.91 6.44 9.97
CA ALA A 69 10.81 5.29 10.18
C ALA A 69 12.08 5.36 9.31
N GLY A 70 12.27 6.44 8.55
CA GLY A 70 13.36 6.58 7.58
C GLY A 70 13.24 5.63 6.39
N ALA A 71 12.01 5.34 5.95
CA ALA A 71 11.69 4.52 4.79
C ALA A 71 10.79 5.30 3.81
N SER A 72 10.56 4.72 2.64
CA SER A 72 9.80 5.32 1.54
C SER A 72 8.85 4.29 0.90
N LEU A 73 8.01 4.73 -0.04
CA LEU A 73 7.14 3.83 -0.80
C LEU A 73 7.91 2.79 -1.63
N ALA A 74 9.19 3.06 -1.94
CA ALA A 74 10.07 2.10 -2.63
C ALA A 74 10.47 0.93 -1.74
N ASP A 75 10.44 1.11 -0.42
CA ASP A 75 10.82 0.09 0.57
C ASP A 75 9.66 -0.85 0.93
N LEU A 76 8.48 -0.64 0.33
CA LEU A 76 7.31 -1.48 0.53
C LEU A 76 7.58 -2.92 0.08
N VAL A 77 7.39 -3.83 1.03
CA VAL A 77 7.44 -5.28 0.85
C VAL A 77 6.05 -5.84 0.59
N GLY A 78 5.03 -5.31 1.25
CA GLY A 78 3.65 -5.76 1.04
C GLY A 78 2.63 -4.72 1.44
N VAL A 79 1.48 -4.74 0.77
CA VAL A 79 0.33 -3.88 1.07
C VAL A 79 -0.95 -4.70 1.21
N THR A 80 -1.81 -4.26 2.11
CA THR A 80 -3.19 -4.75 2.24
C THR A 80 -4.11 -3.59 1.93
N VAL A 81 -4.97 -3.76 0.92
CA VAL A 81 -5.90 -2.75 0.44
C VAL A 81 -7.33 -3.20 0.75
N LEU A 82 -8.05 -2.40 1.52
CA LEU A 82 -9.47 -2.59 1.78
C LEU A 82 -10.23 -1.52 1.01
N LEU A 83 -11.20 -1.92 0.19
CA LEU A 83 -12.10 -0.99 -0.50
C LEU A 83 -13.55 -1.24 -0.09
N VAL A 84 -14.32 -0.19 0.12
CA VAL A 84 -15.75 -0.33 0.47
C VAL A 84 -16.55 -0.82 -0.73
N GLU A 85 -17.57 -1.65 -0.50
CA GLU A 85 -18.52 -2.08 -1.53
C GLU A 85 -19.05 -0.90 -2.36
N GLY A 86 -19.09 -1.07 -3.69
CA GLY A 86 -19.50 -0.01 -4.62
C GLY A 86 -18.41 0.99 -5.01
N THR A 87 -17.22 0.90 -4.40
CA THR A 87 -16.07 1.74 -4.78
C THR A 87 -15.57 1.42 -6.19
N ASP A 88 -15.26 2.44 -6.99
CA ASP A 88 -14.58 2.27 -8.27
C ASP A 88 -13.11 1.88 -8.03
N VAL A 89 -12.87 0.58 -8.11
CA VAL A 89 -11.56 -0.04 -7.94
C VAL A 89 -10.53 0.48 -8.96
N ASN A 90 -10.94 0.75 -10.20
CA ASN A 90 -10.02 1.25 -11.23
C ASN A 90 -9.59 2.68 -10.94
N ALA A 91 -10.51 3.53 -10.46
CA ALA A 91 -10.20 4.89 -10.05
C ALA A 91 -9.23 4.91 -8.86
N ALA A 92 -9.44 4.02 -7.88
CA ALA A 92 -8.52 3.86 -6.74
C ALA A 92 -7.11 3.44 -7.21
N TYR A 93 -7.01 2.36 -8.01
CA TYR A 93 -5.72 1.90 -8.52
C TYR A 93 -5.03 2.95 -9.40
N GLY A 94 -5.77 3.64 -10.28
CA GLY A 94 -5.21 4.70 -11.12
C GLY A 94 -4.61 5.85 -10.29
N ALA A 95 -5.25 6.20 -9.18
CA ALA A 95 -4.75 7.22 -8.27
C ALA A 95 -3.49 6.79 -7.47
N ALA A 96 -3.34 5.50 -7.17
CA ALA A 96 -2.17 4.96 -6.48
C ALA A 96 -1.00 4.63 -7.41
N ALA A 97 -1.27 4.34 -8.69
CA ALA A 97 -0.30 3.77 -9.63
C ALA A 97 0.99 4.60 -9.75
N GLY A 98 0.88 5.94 -9.83
CA GLY A 98 2.04 6.82 -9.92
C GLY A 98 2.92 6.79 -8.67
N ALA A 99 2.32 6.66 -7.48
CA ALA A 99 3.05 6.61 -6.21
C ALA A 99 3.70 5.24 -5.95
N LEU A 100 3.14 4.18 -6.53
CA LEU A 100 3.65 2.81 -6.41
C LEU A 100 4.58 2.40 -7.56
N ALA A 101 4.66 3.23 -8.60
CA ALA A 101 5.56 3.01 -9.72
C ALA A 101 7.01 2.94 -9.22
N ARG A 102 7.70 1.86 -9.56
CA ARG A 102 9.08 1.61 -9.18
C ARG A 102 9.78 0.84 -10.28
N GLU A 103 11.11 0.87 -10.25
CA GLU A 103 11.92 -0.07 -11.00
C GLU A 103 11.94 -1.43 -10.28
N GLY A 104 12.01 -2.51 -11.06
CA GLY A 104 12.05 -3.88 -10.53
C GLY A 104 10.68 -4.46 -10.22
N GLU A 105 10.67 -5.43 -9.31
CA GLU A 105 9.48 -6.23 -9.02
C GLU A 105 8.53 -5.52 -8.02
N PRO A 106 7.21 -5.57 -8.25
CA PRO A 106 6.21 -4.95 -7.38
C PRO A 106 6.12 -5.67 -6.02
N PRO A 107 5.54 -5.03 -4.98
CA PRO A 107 5.42 -5.63 -3.66
C PRO A 107 4.35 -6.74 -3.64
N LEU A 108 4.18 -7.37 -2.49
CA LEU A 108 3.02 -8.22 -2.24
C LEU A 108 1.76 -7.35 -2.17
N VAL A 109 0.63 -7.87 -2.66
CA VAL A 109 -0.67 -7.20 -2.57
C VAL A 109 -1.73 -8.17 -2.09
N THR A 110 -2.40 -7.81 -1.00
CA THR A 110 -3.69 -8.40 -0.61
C THR A 110 -4.76 -7.34 -0.82
N ALA A 111 -5.89 -7.69 -1.45
CA ALA A 111 -7.01 -6.77 -1.62
C ALA A 111 -8.33 -7.44 -1.24
N ALA A 112 -9.23 -6.70 -0.59
CA ALA A 112 -10.57 -7.16 -0.26
C ALA A 112 -11.59 -6.02 -0.43
N ILE A 113 -12.79 -6.41 -0.89
CA ILE A 113 -13.97 -5.57 -0.80
C ILE A 113 -14.64 -5.82 0.56
N VAL A 114 -14.93 -4.75 1.29
CA VAL A 114 -15.51 -4.79 2.64
C VAL A 114 -16.79 -3.95 2.71
N PRO A 115 -17.73 -4.26 3.61
CA PRO A 115 -18.98 -3.50 3.69
C PRO A 115 -18.78 -2.07 4.22
N ALA A 116 -17.74 -1.83 5.03
CA ALA A 116 -17.39 -0.52 5.58
C ALA A 116 -15.98 -0.52 6.15
N LEU A 117 -15.44 0.68 6.41
CA LEU A 117 -14.19 0.92 7.14
C LEU A 117 -14.47 1.55 8.52
N GLY A 118 -13.43 1.62 9.35
CA GLY A 118 -13.56 2.19 10.71
C GLY A 118 -13.88 3.69 10.72
N VAL A 119 -13.42 4.43 9.70
CA VAL A 119 -13.73 5.86 9.52
C VAL A 119 -14.98 6.00 8.66
N PRO A 120 -16.05 6.64 9.17
CA PRO A 120 -17.25 6.91 8.37
C PRO A 120 -16.92 7.72 7.11
N GLY A 121 -17.41 7.25 5.95
CA GLY A 121 -17.19 7.89 4.65
C GLY A 121 -15.85 7.55 3.99
N ALA A 122 -14.92 6.87 4.67
CA ALA A 122 -13.72 6.35 4.01
C ALA A 122 -14.10 5.23 3.03
N LEU A 123 -13.56 5.30 1.81
CA LEU A 123 -13.79 4.35 0.72
C LEU A 123 -12.62 3.38 0.55
N VAL A 124 -11.44 3.75 1.04
CA VAL A 124 -10.20 2.98 0.88
C VAL A 124 -9.32 3.11 2.12
N GLU A 125 -8.72 2.00 2.53
CA GLU A 125 -7.71 1.93 3.58
C GLU A 125 -6.55 1.03 3.15
N VAL A 126 -5.32 1.46 3.41
CA VAL A 126 -4.09 0.73 3.07
C VAL A 126 -3.22 0.54 4.29
N ALA A 127 -2.97 -0.72 4.66
CA ALA A 127 -1.92 -1.09 5.60
C ALA A 127 -0.71 -1.62 4.84
N ALA A 128 0.48 -1.53 5.45
CA ALA A 128 1.71 -1.86 4.74
C ALA A 128 2.79 -2.48 5.62
N VAL A 129 3.67 -3.24 4.98
CA VAL A 129 4.96 -3.67 5.51
C VAL A 129 6.05 -3.17 4.57
N ALA A 130 7.07 -2.55 5.15
CA ALA A 130 8.28 -2.13 4.44
C ALA A 130 9.52 -2.80 5.05
N ALA A 131 10.63 -2.82 4.33
CA ALA A 131 11.90 -3.26 4.88
C ALA A 131 13.06 -2.47 4.27
N VAL A 132 14.06 -2.17 5.09
CA VAL A 132 15.27 -1.45 4.70
C VAL A 132 16.52 -2.20 5.17
N LEU A 133 17.58 -2.15 4.36
CA LEU A 133 18.93 -2.57 4.76
C LEU A 133 19.66 -1.35 5.31
N ARG A 134 20.32 -1.49 6.46
CA ARG A 134 21.08 -0.42 7.10
C ARG A 134 22.54 -0.81 7.26
#